data_AF-A0A4Y2BW10-F1
#
_entry.id   AF-A0A4Y2BW10-F1
#
_cell.length_a   1.000
_cell.length_b   1.000
_cell.length_c   1.000
_cell.angle_alpha   90.00
_cell.angle_beta   90.00
_cell.angle_gamma   90.00
#
_symmetry.space_group_name_H-M   'P 1'
#
loop_
_entity.id
_entity.type
_entity.pdbx_description
1 polymer ?
#
loop_
_entity_poly.entity_id
_entity_poly.type
_entity_poly.pdbx_seq_one_letter_code
_entity_poly.pdbx_strand_id
1 'polypeptide(L)'
;MLVRFCNSNVQKVEIRHLTSVFIGHSTAEDTLKAFNDTTKKLDLRKVIQISMDGPAVNWKFFHVIQEQIRDEFYTELLNIGRCGLHILNNAFKVGNRAEWNLDSLFTALY
;
A
#
# COMPACT_ATOMS: atom_id res chain seq x y z
N MET A 1 4.92 6.12 5.38
CA MET A 1 3.68 6.49 4.67
C MET A 1 3.98 7.60 3.68
N LEU A 2 3.70 7.32 2.41
CA LEU A 2 3.72 8.31 1.34
C LEU A 2 2.28 8.71 1.04
N VAL A 3 2.05 10.00 0.81
CA VAL A 3 0.74 10.53 0.41
C VAL A 3 0.86 11.04 -1.01
N ARG A 4 0.02 10.50 -1.90
CA ARG A 4 -0.09 10.94 -3.29
C ARG A 4 -1.38 11.73 -3.45
N PHE A 5 -1.29 12.95 -3.96
CA PHE A 5 -2.45 13.83 -4.10
C PHE A 5 -2.34 14.71 -5.35
N CYS A 6 -3.49 15.16 -5.87
CA CYS A 6 -3.53 16.15 -6.95
C CYS A 6 -3.35 17.55 -6.36
N ASN A 7 -2.25 18.23 -6.69
CA ASN A 7 -2.03 19.60 -6.28
C ASN A 7 -2.71 20.55 -7.28
N SER A 8 -3.82 21.16 -6.85
CA SER A 8 -4.62 22.07 -7.68
C SER A 8 -3.86 23.32 -8.14
N ASN A 9 -2.84 23.77 -7.40
CA ASN A 9 -2.07 24.97 -7.75
C ASN A 9 -1.18 24.76 -8.96
N VAL A 10 -0.62 23.55 -9.10
CA VAL A 10 0.30 23.19 -10.21
C VAL A 10 -0.33 22.22 -11.21
N GLN A 11 -1.57 21.80 -10.97
CA GLN A 11 -2.34 20.82 -11.76
C GLN A 11 -1.58 19.51 -12.02
N LYS A 12 -0.82 19.04 -11.02
CA LYS A 12 -0.02 17.81 -11.12
C LYS A 12 -0.22 16.94 -9.90
N VAL A 13 0.04 15.65 -10.07
CA VAL A 13 0.06 14.71 -8.95
C VAL A 13 1.42 14.78 -8.27
N GLU A 14 1.41 15.07 -6.98
CA GLU A 14 2.61 15.11 -6.14
C GLU A 14 2.61 13.92 -5.17
N ILE A 15 3.80 13.54 -4.73
CA ILE A 15 4.02 12.56 -3.66
C ILE A 15 4.78 13.26 -2.55
N ARG A 16 4.31 13.14 -1.32
CA ARG A 16 5.00 13.63 -0.13
C ARG A 16 5.18 12.52 0.88
N HIS A 17 6.35 12.52 1.53
CA HIS A 17 6.57 11.69 2.69
C HIS A 17 5.91 12.34 3.90
N LEU A 18 4.99 11.60 4.54
CA LEU A 18 4.29 12.08 5.73
C LEU A 18 5.08 11.74 6.99
N THR A 19 5.41 10.46 7.16
CA THR A 19 6.17 9.92 8.28
C THR A 19 6.50 8.45 8.04
N SER A 20 7.36 7.87 8.87
CA SER A 20 7.61 6.43 8.93
C SER A 20 7.51 5.97 10.39
N VAL A 21 6.80 4.88 10.65
CA VAL A 21 6.67 4.28 11.98
C VAL A 21 7.17 2.86 11.91
N PHE A 22 8.02 2.48 12.88
CA PHE A 22 8.53 1.12 12.98
C PHE A 22 7.59 0.31 13.88
N ILE A 23 6.88 -0.62 13.25
CA ILE A 23 5.96 -1.55 13.91
C ILE A 23 6.59 -2.93 13.66
N GLY A 24 7.01 -3.62 14.71
CA GLY A 24 7.70 -4.92 14.60
C GLY A 24 6.76 -6.03 14.13
N HIS A 25 6.77 -7.18 14.82
CA HIS A 25 5.67 -8.14 14.67
C HIS A 25 4.38 -7.47 15.12
N SER A 26 3.52 -7.18 14.14
CA SER A 26 2.36 -6.33 14.31
C SER A 26 1.09 -7.05 13.86
N THR A 27 0.02 -6.80 14.59
CA THR A 27 -1.33 -7.22 14.23
C THR A 27 -1.99 -6.18 13.33
N ALA A 28 -3.20 -6.49 12.84
CA ALA A 28 -3.97 -5.54 12.05
C ALA A 28 -4.38 -4.33 12.91
N GLU A 29 -4.65 -4.58 14.18
CA GLU A 29 -5.03 -3.61 15.20
C GLU A 29 -3.87 -2.65 15.52
N ASP A 30 -2.64 -3.17 15.64
CA ASP A 30 -1.44 -2.32 15.82
C ASP A 30 -1.21 -1.42 14.60
N THR A 31 -1.41 -1.98 13.40
CA THR A 31 -1.28 -1.25 12.14
C THR A 31 -2.34 -0.16 12.03
N LEU A 32 -3.58 -0.46 12.43
CA LEU A 32 -4.68 0.51 12.46
C LEU A 32 -4.41 1.66 13.42
N LYS A 33 -3.93 1.35 14.63
CA LYS A 33 -3.57 2.36 15.62
C LYS A 33 -2.48 3.29 15.09
N ALA A 34 -1.40 2.72 14.56
CA ALA A 34 -0.31 3.50 13.97
C ALA A 34 -0.78 4.33 12.76
N PHE A 35 -1.65 3.78 11.92
CA PHE A 35 -2.26 4.51 10.81
C PHE A 35 -3.04 5.71 11.33
N ASN A 36 -4.01 5.51 12.23
CA ASN A 36 -4.83 6.57 12.77
C ASN A 36 -4.01 7.64 13.49
N ASP A 37 -2.99 7.25 14.27
CA ASP A 37 -2.10 8.20 14.94
C ASP A 37 -1.30 9.06 13.95
N THR A 38 -0.85 8.49 12.84
CA THR A 38 -0.06 9.21 11.84
C THR A 38 -0.90 10.06 10.89
N THR A 39 -2.17 9.70 10.69
CA THR A 39 -3.09 10.39 9.77
C THR A 39 -4.02 11.38 10.44
N LYS A 40 -3.90 11.64 11.76
CA LYS A 40 -4.70 12.65 12.50
C LYS A 40 -4.77 14.03 11.85
N LYS A 41 -3.73 14.41 11.11
CA LYS A 41 -3.62 15.71 10.41
C LYS A 41 -4.24 15.71 9.01
N LEU A 42 -4.66 14.55 8.51
CA LEU A 42 -5.25 14.36 7.19
C LEU A 42 -6.77 14.29 7.30
N ASP A 43 -7.45 14.78 6.27
CA ASP A 43 -8.90 14.61 6.14
C ASP A 43 -9.19 13.27 5.44
N LEU A 44 -9.54 12.24 6.23
CA LEU A 44 -9.80 10.90 5.71
C LEU A 44 -10.97 10.86 4.72
N ARG A 45 -11.90 11.82 4.76
CA ARG A 45 -12.99 11.96 3.78
C ARG A 45 -12.50 12.18 2.35
N LYS A 46 -11.28 12.71 2.20
CA LYS A 46 -10.66 12.99 0.90
C LYS A 46 -9.74 11.85 0.43
N VAL A 47 -9.63 10.77 1.22
CA VAL A 47 -8.81 9.62 0.85
C VAL A 47 -9.61 8.76 -0.12
N ILE A 48 -9.04 8.54 -1.30
CA ILE A 48 -9.66 7.72 -2.34
C ILE A 48 -9.19 6.27 -2.23
N GLN A 49 -7.94 6.05 -1.83
CA GLN A 49 -7.31 4.74 -1.89
C GLN A 49 -6.16 4.60 -0.89
N ILE A 50 -5.99 3.40 -0.35
CA ILE A 50 -4.85 3.01 0.50
C ILE A 50 -4.13 1.84 -0.17
N SER A 51 -2.88 2.08 -0.59
CA SER A 51 -2.03 1.08 -1.24
C SER A 51 -1.24 0.28 -0.22
N MET A 52 -1.29 -1.06 -0.32
CA MET A 52 -0.64 -1.96 0.62
C MET A 52 -0.13 -3.25 0.00
N ASP A 53 0.73 -3.93 0.76
CA ASP A 53 1.28 -5.22 0.40
C ASP A 53 0.32 -6.37 0.67
N GLY A 54 0.61 -7.52 0.07
CA GLY A 54 -0.25 -8.69 0.07
C GLY A 54 -0.42 -9.54 1.34
N PRO A 55 0.35 -9.41 2.44
CA PRO A 55 0.14 -10.23 3.65
C PRO A 55 -1.27 -10.10 4.24
N ALA A 56 -1.75 -11.17 4.91
CA ALA A 56 -3.10 -11.25 5.47
C ALA A 56 -3.40 -10.14 6.50
N VAL A 57 -2.39 -9.72 7.27
CA VAL A 57 -2.52 -8.63 8.25
C VAL A 57 -2.95 -7.32 7.60
N ASN A 58 -2.37 -6.97 6.45
CA ASN A 58 -2.71 -5.74 5.72
C ASN A 58 -4.13 -5.78 5.15
N TRP A 59 -4.58 -6.95 4.71
CA TRP A 59 -5.97 -7.15 4.26
C TRP A 59 -6.96 -6.95 5.39
N LYS A 60 -6.70 -7.56 6.56
CA LYS A 60 -7.55 -7.35 7.73
C LYS A 60 -7.58 -5.88 8.13
N PHE A 61 -6.44 -5.19 8.15
CA PHE A 61 -6.39 -3.74 8.36
C PHE A 61 -7.23 -2.96 7.33
N PHE A 62 -7.13 -3.30 6.04
CA PHE A 62 -7.92 -2.66 4.97
C PHE A 62 -9.42 -2.76 5.22
N HIS A 63 -9.89 -3.95 5.60
CA HIS A 63 -11.31 -4.18 5.85
C HIS A 63 -11.80 -3.35 7.04
N VAL A 64 -11.03 -3.29 8.12
CA VAL A 64 -11.40 -2.51 9.30
C VAL A 64 -11.43 -1.00 8.99
N ILE A 65 -10.44 -0.46 8.27
CA ILE A 65 -10.44 0.98 7.94
C ILE A 65 -11.53 1.32 6.89
N GLN A 66 -11.84 0.42 5.97
CA GLN A 66 -12.95 0.56 5.02
C GLN A 66 -14.30 0.65 5.75
N GLU A 67 -14.52 -0.19 6.75
CA GLU A 67 -15.73 -0.15 7.60
C GLU A 67 -15.80 1.17 8.38
N GLN A 68 -14.69 1.61 8.99
CA GLN A 68 -14.64 2.91 9.69
C GLN A 68 -14.98 4.08 8.76
N ILE A 69 -14.42 4.12 7.55
CA ILE A 69 -14.69 5.18 6.57
C ILE A 69 -16.15 5.13 6.10
N ARG A 70 -16.70 3.94 5.90
CA ARG A 70 -18.11 3.76 5.52
C ARG A 70 -19.04 4.26 6.63
N ASP A 71 -18.77 3.90 7.87
CA ASP A 71 -19.62 4.25 9.01
C ASP A 71 -19.51 5.74 9.38
N GLU A 72 -18.32 6.33 9.31
CA GLU A 72 -18.09 7.72 9.69
C GLU A 72 -18.42 8.72 8.57
N PHE A 73 -18.16 8.35 7.31
CA PHE A 73 -18.20 9.28 6.17
C PHE A 73 -19.15 8.87 5.04
N TYR A 74 -19.76 7.68 5.11
CA TYR A 74 -20.64 7.14 4.07
C TYR A 74 -19.95 7.04 2.70
N THR A 75 -18.63 6.82 2.70
CA THR A 75 -17.81 6.63 1.50
C THR A 75 -17.08 5.29 1.53
N GLU A 76 -16.53 4.89 0.39
CA GLU A 76 -15.76 3.66 0.26
C GLU A 76 -14.39 3.95 -0.38
N LEU A 77 -13.35 3.29 0.12
CA LEU A 77 -12.05 3.29 -0.53
C LEU A 77 -12.09 2.44 -1.80
N LEU A 78 -11.40 2.92 -2.82
CA LEU A 78 -11.14 2.16 -4.04
C LEU A 78 -10.15 1.03 -3.75
N ASN A 79 -10.59 -0.22 -3.84
CA ASN A 79 -9.73 -1.39 -3.72
C ASN A 79 -9.17 -1.80 -5.09
N ILE A 80 -7.87 -1.55 -5.31
CA ILE A 80 -7.14 -1.96 -6.53
C ILE A 80 -6.32 -3.25 -6.35
N GLY A 81 -6.48 -3.94 -5.23
CA GLY A 81 -5.75 -5.17 -4.93
C GLY A 81 -4.37 -4.94 -4.30
N ARG A 82 -3.52 -5.95 -4.43
CA ARG A 82 -2.18 -6.00 -3.80
C ARG A 82 -1.16 -5.21 -4.63
N CYS A 83 -0.07 -4.78 -3.98
CA CYS A 83 1.09 -4.21 -4.65
C CYS A 83 1.60 -5.11 -5.80
N GLY A 84 1.52 -4.61 -7.05
CA GLY A 84 1.96 -5.34 -8.24
C GLY A 84 3.46 -5.67 -8.23
N LEU A 85 4.27 -4.83 -7.58
CA LEU A 85 5.71 -5.09 -7.42
C LEU A 85 5.97 -6.38 -6.64
N HIS A 86 5.17 -6.65 -5.60
CA HIS A 86 5.27 -7.88 -4.83
C HIS A 86 4.93 -9.12 -5.66
N ILE A 87 3.94 -9.01 -6.57
CA ILE A 87 3.59 -10.10 -7.48
C ILE A 87 4.76 -10.41 -8.42
N LEU A 88 5.30 -9.37 -9.08
CA LEU A 88 6.43 -9.50 -10.00
C LEU A 88 7.67 -10.07 -9.29
N ASN A 89 8.03 -9.52 -8.13
CA ASN A 89 9.19 -9.98 -7.38
C ASN A 89 9.07 -11.44 -6.95
N ASN A 90 7.88 -11.87 -6.50
CA ASN A 90 7.65 -13.27 -6.16
C ASN A 90 7.70 -14.19 -7.39
N ALA A 91 7.20 -13.74 -8.55
CA ALA A 91 7.30 -14.50 -9.80
C ALA A 91 8.76 -14.73 -10.19
N PHE A 92 9.60 -13.68 -10.15
CA PHE A 92 11.05 -13.82 -10.41
C PHE A 92 11.74 -14.75 -9.42
N LYS A 93 11.42 -14.61 -8.12
CA LYS A 93 11.96 -15.51 -7.08
C LYS A 93 11.63 -16.97 -7.34
N VAL A 94 10.42 -17.27 -7.82
CA VAL A 94 10.01 -18.64 -8.18
C VAL A 94 10.73 -19.10 -9.45
N GLY A 95 10.75 -18.28 -10.51
CA GLY A 95 11.44 -18.63 -11.75
C GLY A 95 12.94 -18.88 -11.56
N ASN A 96 13.59 -18.12 -10.67
CA ASN A 96 14.99 -18.32 -10.32
C ASN A 96 15.25 -19.66 -9.63
N ARG A 97 14.28 -20.15 -8.84
CA ARG A 97 14.35 -21.46 -8.18
C ARG A 97 13.99 -22.61 -9.11
N ALA A 98 13.24 -22.34 -10.17
CA ALA A 98 12.79 -23.34 -11.12
C ALA A 98 13.84 -23.66 -12.21
N GLU A 99 15.09 -23.18 -12.05
CA GLU A 99 16.20 -23.38 -13.00
C GLU A 99 15.90 -22.93 -14.43
N TRP A 100 15.05 -21.91 -14.61
CA TRP A 100 14.67 -21.39 -15.94
C TRP A 100 15.79 -20.61 -16.66
N ASN A 101 17.03 -20.68 -16.16
CA ASN A 101 18.18 -19.96 -16.69
C ASN A 101 17.91 -18.46 -16.88
N LEU A 102 17.20 -17.86 -15.92
CA LEU A 102 16.83 -16.44 -15.96
C LEU A 102 18.05 -15.52 -16.06
N ASP A 103 19.19 -15.94 -15.51
CA ASP A 103 20.47 -15.22 -15.65
C ASP A 103 20.87 -15.05 -17.12
N SER A 104 20.68 -16.09 -17.95
CA SER A 104 20.96 -16.01 -19.38
C SER A 104 19.97 -15.09 -20.11
N LEU A 105 18.69 -15.10 -19.71
CA LEU A 105 17.66 -14.22 -20.27
C LEU A 105 17.94 -12.75 -19.93
N PHE A 106 18.27 -12.44 -18.68
CA PHE A 106 18.56 -11.07 -18.26
C PHE A 106 19.89 -10.56 -18.83
N THR A 107 20.89 -11.44 -18.96
CA THR A 107 22.15 -11.10 -19.64
C THR A 107 21.93 -10.78 -21.12
N ALA A 108 20.98 -11.44 -21.78
CA ALA A 108 20.62 -11.15 -23.17
C ALA A 108 19.75 -9.89 -23.36
N LEU A 109 19.21 -9.32 -22.28
CA LEU A 109 18.41 -8.09 -22.29
C LEU A 109 19.26 -6.82 -22.03
N TYR A 110 20.54 -6.98 -21.71
CA TYR A 110 21.52 -5.91 -21.54
C TYR A 110 22.36 -5.76 -22.82
#